data_AF-A0A3D4A0J9-F1
#
_entry.id   AF-A0A3D4A0J9-F1
#
_cell.length_a   1.000
_cell.length_b   1.000
_cell.length_c   1.000
_cell.angle_alpha   90.00
_cell.angle_beta   90.00
_cell.angle_gamma   90.00
#
_symmetry.space_group_name_H-M   'P 1'
#
loop_
_entity.id
_entity.type
_entity.pdbx_description
1 polymer ?
#
loop_
_entity_poly.entity_id
_entity_poly.type
_entity_poly.pdbx_seq_one_letter_code
_entity_poly.pdbx_strand_id
1 'polypeptide(L)'
;HREPNADHPYGPVGAVVGATYPEQLAELREKMPNTLFLVPGFGAQGGGAADVKGAFDEDGIGAIVNSSRGIIFAHQRDEYKDRFGDDRWQEAVEAATLDMIEQLRAVI
;
A
#
# COMPACT_ATOMS: atom_id res chain seq x y z
N HIS A 1 -8.50 27.69 -4.44
CA HIS A 1 -9.33 26.65 -3.79
C HIS A 1 -10.26 26.09 -4.84
N ARG A 2 -10.12 24.80 -5.21
CA ARG A 2 -11.10 24.11 -6.05
C ARG A 2 -11.83 23.14 -5.12
N GLU A 3 -13.14 23.29 -5.00
CA GLU A 3 -14.00 22.39 -4.22
C GLU A 3 -13.80 20.94 -4.71
N PRO A 4 -13.74 19.94 -3.81
CA PRO A 4 -13.75 18.54 -4.22
C PRO A 4 -15.04 18.27 -5.02
N ASN A 5 -14.87 17.80 -6.26
CA ASN A 5 -16.00 17.48 -7.13
C ASN A 5 -16.59 16.15 -6.63
N ALA A 6 -17.91 15.98 -6.68
CA ALA A 6 -18.59 14.78 -6.16
C ALA A 6 -18.09 13.45 -6.80
N ASP A 7 -17.43 13.51 -7.96
CA ASP A 7 -16.83 12.36 -8.64
C ASP A 7 -15.40 12.01 -8.19
N HIS A 8 -14.70 12.91 -7.46
CA HIS A 8 -13.32 12.68 -7.03
C HIS A 8 -13.04 13.41 -5.70
N PRO A 9 -13.13 12.72 -4.54
CA PRO A 9 -13.03 13.35 -3.22
C PRO A 9 -11.63 13.89 -2.88
N TYR A 10 -10.63 13.57 -3.72
CA TYR A 10 -9.25 14.05 -3.57
C TYR A 10 -8.88 15.11 -4.61
N GLY A 11 -8.14 16.12 -4.16
CA GLY A 11 -7.58 17.15 -5.02
C GLY A 11 -6.42 16.66 -5.91
N PRO A 12 -5.97 17.49 -6.87
CA PRO A 12 -4.92 17.12 -7.83
C PRO A 12 -3.50 17.10 -7.22
N VAL A 13 -3.37 17.46 -5.95
CA VAL A 13 -2.09 17.48 -5.22
C VAL A 13 -2.11 16.32 -4.23
N GLY A 14 -1.14 15.41 -4.37
CA GLY A 14 -0.91 14.30 -3.46
C GLY A 14 0.31 14.54 -2.56
N ALA A 15 0.45 13.70 -1.53
CA ALA A 15 1.60 13.68 -0.62
C ALA A 15 2.29 12.32 -0.68
N VAL A 16 3.62 12.30 -0.59
CA VAL A 16 4.40 11.06 -0.41
C VAL A 16 4.67 10.88 1.07
N VAL A 17 4.16 9.81 1.66
CA VAL A 17 4.22 9.57 3.10
C VAL A 17 4.73 8.16 3.35
N GLY A 18 5.84 8.04 4.09
CA GLY A 18 6.41 6.73 4.43
C GLY A 18 5.59 6.00 5.50
N ALA A 19 5.49 4.67 5.39
CA ALA A 19 4.77 3.81 6.33
C ALA A 19 5.48 3.59 7.69
N THR A 20 6.60 4.27 7.96
CA THR A 20 7.48 3.97 9.09
C THR A 20 6.90 4.38 10.46
N TYR A 21 5.92 5.29 10.48
CA TYR A 21 5.31 5.80 11.72
C TYR A 21 3.77 5.81 11.59
N PRO A 22 3.07 4.72 11.99
CA PRO A 22 1.62 4.58 11.82
C PRO A 22 0.80 5.69 12.49
N GLU A 23 1.22 6.15 13.68
CA GLU A 23 0.55 7.24 14.40
C GLU A 23 0.62 8.57 13.63
N GLN A 24 1.79 8.88 13.05
CA GLN A 24 1.96 10.09 12.23
C GLN A 24 1.14 10.01 10.94
N LEU A 25 0.95 8.80 10.41
CA LEU A 25 0.14 8.55 9.21
C LEU A 25 -1.32 8.97 9.45
N ALA A 26 -1.89 8.56 10.59
CA ALA A 26 -3.25 8.92 10.98
C ALA A 26 -3.38 10.45 11.21
N GLU A 27 -2.44 11.07 11.92
CA GLU A 27 -2.44 12.53 12.09
C GLU A 27 -2.38 13.29 10.75
N LEU A 28 -1.59 12.80 9.80
CA LEU A 28 -1.48 13.42 8.48
C LEU A 28 -2.77 13.26 7.69
N ARG A 29 -3.44 12.10 7.79
CA ARG A 29 -4.75 11.86 7.17
C ARG A 29 -5.81 12.81 7.72
N GLU A 30 -5.86 13.03 9.04
CA GLU A 30 -6.75 14.01 9.67
C GLU A 30 -6.48 15.45 9.20
N LYS A 31 -5.20 15.82 9.05
CA LYS A 31 -4.79 17.16 8.60
C LYS A 31 -4.99 17.38 7.10
N MET A 32 -5.03 16.32 6.30
CA MET A 32 -5.10 16.35 4.83
C MET A 32 -6.20 15.41 4.29
N PRO A 33 -7.48 15.63 4.66
CA PRO A 33 -8.56 14.69 4.36
C PRO A 33 -8.81 14.52 2.85
N ASN A 34 -8.54 15.56 2.05
CA ASN A 34 -8.77 15.54 0.59
C ASN A 34 -7.47 15.36 -0.23
N THR A 35 -6.42 14.79 0.36
CA THR A 35 -5.12 14.55 -0.31
C THR A 35 -4.89 13.07 -0.56
N LEU A 36 -4.51 12.71 -1.78
CA LEU A 36 -4.10 11.34 -2.09
C LEU A 36 -2.69 11.07 -1.53
N PHE A 37 -2.52 9.98 -0.77
CA PHE A 37 -1.22 9.58 -0.25
C PHE A 37 -0.57 8.52 -1.12
N LEU A 38 0.69 8.71 -1.49
CA LEU A 38 1.55 7.67 -2.03
C LEU A 38 2.40 7.11 -0.90
N VAL A 39 2.23 5.82 -0.60
CA VAL A 39 2.89 5.13 0.51
C VAL A 39 3.93 4.15 -0.03
N PRO A 40 5.22 4.53 -0.13
CA PRO A 40 6.26 3.67 -0.66
C PRO A 40 6.77 2.66 0.38
N GLY A 41 7.20 1.50 -0.11
CA GLY A 41 8.04 0.58 0.66
C GLY A 41 7.29 -0.42 1.53
N PHE A 42 6.04 -0.76 1.18
CA PHE A 42 5.31 -1.85 1.81
C PHE A 42 6.14 -3.16 1.80
N GLY A 43 6.25 -3.81 2.95
CA GLY A 43 6.97 -5.09 3.12
C GLY A 43 8.51 -5.02 3.10
N ALA A 44 9.13 -3.91 2.69
CA ALA A 44 10.60 -3.83 2.55
C ALA A 44 11.35 -3.46 3.85
N GLN A 45 10.64 -3.00 4.89
CA GLN A 45 11.22 -2.59 6.19
C GLN A 45 10.60 -3.33 7.39
N GLY A 46 9.99 -4.50 7.17
CA GLY A 46 9.24 -5.21 8.21
C GLY A 46 7.87 -4.57 8.54
N GLY A 47 7.51 -3.51 7.82
CA GLY A 47 6.19 -2.89 7.88
C GLY A 47 5.16 -3.68 7.08
N GLY A 48 4.06 -4.06 7.73
CA GLY A 48 2.94 -4.79 7.17
C GLY A 48 1.76 -3.89 6.83
N ALA A 49 0.63 -4.50 6.48
CA ALA A 49 -0.59 -3.76 6.14
C ALA A 49 -1.10 -2.88 7.30
N ALA A 50 -0.93 -3.32 8.54
CA ALA A 50 -1.32 -2.53 9.71
C ALA A 50 -0.63 -1.15 9.75
N ASP A 51 0.60 -1.05 9.27
CA ASP A 51 1.38 0.19 9.31
C ASP A 51 0.92 1.23 8.29
N VAL A 52 0.22 0.80 7.24
CA VAL A 52 -0.34 1.70 6.22
C VAL A 52 -1.81 2.02 6.44
N LYS A 53 -2.47 1.39 7.42
CA LYS A 53 -3.90 1.59 7.70
C LYS A 53 -4.25 3.06 7.89
N GLY A 54 -3.43 3.80 8.64
CA GLY A 54 -3.66 5.23 8.91
C GLY A 54 -3.57 6.14 7.69
N ALA A 55 -3.15 5.63 6.52
CA ALA A 55 -3.14 6.40 5.28
C ALA A 55 -4.47 6.36 4.56
N PHE A 56 -5.36 5.42 4.84
CA PHE A 56 -6.68 5.33 4.22
C PHE A 56 -7.69 6.19 4.99
N ASP A 57 -8.74 6.63 4.31
CA ASP A 57 -9.89 7.26 4.96
C ASP A 57 -10.94 6.22 5.41
N GLU A 58 -12.08 6.71 5.88
CA GLU A 58 -13.19 5.89 6.40
C GLU A 58 -13.81 4.97 5.33
N ASP A 59 -13.65 5.30 4.05
CA ASP A 59 -14.13 4.51 2.91
C ASP A 59 -13.07 3.49 2.44
N GLY A 60 -11.91 3.42 3.10
CA GLY A 60 -10.81 2.53 2.72
C GLY A 60 -10.09 2.97 1.44
N ILE A 61 -10.24 4.23 1.02
CA ILE A 61 -9.60 4.82 -0.17
C ILE A 61 -8.61 5.92 0.24
N GLY A 62 -8.03 6.63 -0.74
CA GLY A 62 -7.18 7.81 -0.46
C GLY A 62 -5.70 7.55 -0.29
N ALA A 63 -5.28 6.29 -0.37
CA ALA A 63 -3.88 5.90 -0.43
C ALA A 63 -3.58 4.96 -1.60
N ILE A 64 -2.41 5.15 -2.19
CA ILE A 64 -1.78 4.24 -3.15
C ILE A 64 -0.57 3.64 -2.45
N VAL A 65 -0.62 2.35 -2.19
CA VAL A 65 0.49 1.62 -1.54
C VAL A 65 1.39 1.02 -2.62
N ASN A 66 2.67 1.39 -2.59
CA ASN A 66 3.66 0.90 -3.53
C ASN A 66 4.53 -0.20 -2.90
N SER A 67 4.52 -1.39 -3.53
CA SER A 67 5.42 -2.51 -3.25
C SER A 67 6.12 -2.95 -4.53
N SER A 68 7.31 -2.39 -4.80
CA SER A 68 8.06 -2.78 -6.01
C SER A 68 8.92 -4.01 -5.77
N ARG A 69 9.91 -3.96 -4.87
CA ARG A 69 10.85 -5.09 -4.67
C ARG A 69 10.16 -6.35 -4.14
N GLY A 70 9.19 -6.19 -3.24
CA GLY A 70 8.44 -7.31 -2.66
C GLY A 70 7.66 -8.13 -3.68
N ILE A 71 7.20 -7.48 -4.76
CA ILE A 71 6.49 -8.12 -5.87
C ILE A 71 7.48 -8.60 -6.95
N ILE A 72 8.35 -7.72 -7.46
CA ILE A 72 9.27 -8.02 -8.57
C ILE A 72 10.19 -9.20 -8.24
N PHE A 73 10.71 -9.26 -7.01
CA PHE A 73 11.62 -10.31 -6.55
C PHE A 73 10.91 -11.37 -5.72
N ALA A 74 9.58 -11.47 -5.78
CA ALA A 74 8.80 -12.46 -5.03
C ALA A 74 9.33 -13.88 -5.23
N HIS A 75 9.64 -14.26 -6.47
CA HIS A 75 10.19 -15.57 -6.84
C HIS A 75 11.50 -15.98 -6.13
N GLN A 76 12.22 -15.02 -5.53
CA GLN A 76 13.47 -15.28 -4.80
C GLN A 76 13.26 -15.45 -3.30
N ARG A 77 12.07 -15.15 -2.79
CA ARG A 77 11.74 -15.28 -1.37
C ARG A 77 11.34 -16.71 -1.08
N ASP A 78 11.81 -17.26 0.05
CA ASP A 78 11.61 -18.66 0.44
C ASP A 78 10.13 -19.08 0.37
N GLU A 79 9.23 -18.24 0.87
CA GLU A 79 7.78 -18.47 0.87
C GLU A 79 7.16 -18.74 -0.52
N TYR A 80 7.68 -18.09 -1.57
CA TYR A 80 7.20 -18.26 -2.94
C TYR A 80 8.07 -19.24 -3.72
N LYS A 81 9.38 -19.25 -3.47
CA LYS A 81 10.32 -20.20 -4.06
C LYS A 81 9.94 -21.64 -3.69
N ASP A 82 9.57 -21.90 -2.43
CA ASP A 82 9.16 -23.23 -1.97
C ASP A 82 7.82 -23.67 -2.59
N ARG A 83 6.94 -22.73 -2.91
CA ARG A 83 5.61 -22.99 -3.48
C ARG A 83 5.64 -23.16 -5.01
N PHE A 84 6.42 -22.34 -5.69
CA PHE A 84 6.39 -22.22 -7.15
C PHE A 84 7.65 -22.81 -7.82
N GLY A 85 8.79 -22.83 -7.13
CA GLY A 85 10.08 -23.19 -7.71
C GLY A 85 10.62 -22.10 -8.65
N ASP A 86 11.83 -22.33 -9.18
CA ASP A 86 12.59 -21.31 -9.90
C ASP A 86 11.99 -20.95 -11.28
N ASP A 87 11.28 -21.89 -11.92
CA ASP A 87 10.76 -21.70 -13.29
C ASP A 87 9.41 -20.97 -13.35
N ARG A 88 8.68 -20.90 -12.24
CA ARG A 88 7.32 -20.32 -12.17
C ARG A 88 7.30 -18.94 -11.49
N TRP A 89 8.27 -18.10 -11.86
CA TRP A 89 8.44 -16.77 -11.28
C TRP A 89 7.23 -15.85 -11.52
N GLN A 90 6.51 -16.01 -12.63
CA GLN A 90 5.31 -15.22 -12.93
C GLN A 90 4.18 -15.51 -11.94
N GLU A 91 3.96 -16.80 -11.62
CA GLU A 91 2.98 -17.22 -10.61
C GLU A 91 3.39 -16.73 -9.21
N ALA A 92 4.68 -16.71 -8.90
CA ALA A 92 5.19 -16.13 -7.65
C ALA A 92 4.92 -14.62 -7.53
N VAL A 93 5.12 -13.86 -8.61
CA VAL A 93 4.83 -12.42 -8.68
C VAL A 93 3.33 -12.16 -8.55
N GLU A 94 2.50 -12.95 -9.22
CA GLU A 94 1.04 -12.87 -9.12
C GLU A 94 0.57 -13.19 -7.69
N ALA A 95 1.06 -14.27 -7.10
CA ALA A 95 0.76 -14.65 -5.73
C ALA A 95 1.14 -13.55 -4.73
N ALA A 96 2.34 -12.97 -4.84
CA ALA A 96 2.75 -11.86 -3.98
C ALA A 96 1.87 -10.61 -4.13
N THR A 97 1.37 -10.35 -5.34
CA THR A 97 0.43 -9.26 -5.59
C THR A 97 -0.92 -9.53 -4.91
N LEU A 98 -1.43 -10.75 -5.03
CA LEU A 98 -2.69 -11.17 -4.40
C LEU A 98 -2.59 -11.17 -2.88
N ASP A 99 -1.50 -11.69 -2.32
CA ASP A 99 -1.24 -11.70 -0.87
C ASP A 99 -1.17 -10.27 -0.33
N MET A 100 -0.52 -9.34 -1.04
CA MET A 100 -0.50 -7.93 -0.66
C MET A 100 -1.92 -7.33 -0.66
N ILE A 101 -2.74 -7.63 -1.68
CA ILE A 101 -4.13 -7.15 -1.74
C ILE A 101 -4.93 -7.70 -0.56
N GLU A 102 -4.77 -8.99 -0.23
CA GLU A 102 -5.45 -9.62 0.90
C GLU A 102 -5.03 -9.00 2.23
N GLN A 103 -3.73 -8.79 2.45
CA GLN A 103 -3.21 -8.15 3.65
C GLN A 103 -3.75 -6.73 3.83
N LEU A 104 -3.82 -5.93 2.75
CA LEU A 104 -4.39 -4.58 2.79
C LEU A 104 -5.89 -4.60 3.09
N ARG A 105 -6.65 -5.48 2.43
CA ARG A 105 -8.09 -5.64 2.69
C ARG A 105 -8.42 -6.10 4.10
N ALA A 106 -7.50 -6.78 4.77
CA ALA A 106 -7.71 -7.23 6.14
C ALA A 106 -7.61 -6.10 7.18
N VAL A 107 -7.06 -4.94 6.81
CA VAL A 107 -6.78 -3.83 7.76
C VAL A 107 -7.50 -2.53 7.44
N ILE A 108 -7.91 -2.30 6.18
CA ILE A 108 -8.79 -1.19 5.77
C ILE A 108 -10.24 -1.56 6.05
#